data_AF-A0A366HLZ9-F1
#
_entry.id   AF-A0A366HLZ9-F1
#
_cell.length_a   1.000
_cell.length_b   1.000
_cell.length_c   1.000
_cell.angle_alpha   90.00
_cell.angle_beta   90.00
_cell.angle_gamma   90.00
#
_symmetry.space_group_name_H-M   'P 1'
#
loop_
_entity.id
_entity.type
_entity.pdbx_description
1 polymer ?
#
loop_
_entity_poly.entity_id
_entity_poly.type
_entity_poly.pdbx_seq_one_letter_code
_entity_poly.pdbx_strand_id
1 'polypeptide(L)'
;MAGANSSRSKVVIVVVALVAVLGAIWIFFPDPAKDAGGKNRGDATADSKGTQLPPPPAPSVPIELHGAANELSDLVAKAGLTPEERIQGVGQLLYTYRQGFGGNPPGLNEDVVTALLGVNEKHTALLPKTCAAIRDGQLVDDWGTPYWFHAISSKQMEVRSAGPDRELFTPDDLTLE
;
A
#
# COMPACT_ATOMS: atom_id res chain seq x y z
N MET A 1 -36.98 20.90 -50.60
CA MET A 1 -37.31 19.74 -49.74
C MET A 1 -36.03 19.36 -49.01
N ALA A 2 -35.76 19.95 -47.84
CA ALA A 2 -35.97 19.37 -46.49
C ALA A 2 -35.08 18.13 -46.26
N GLY A 3 -34.21 18.03 -45.26
CA GLY A 3 -33.86 18.90 -44.13
C GLY A 3 -32.84 18.15 -43.26
N ALA A 4 -31.82 18.86 -42.79
CA ALA A 4 -30.82 18.35 -41.86
C ALA A 4 -31.32 18.47 -40.40
N ASN A 5 -31.20 17.40 -39.61
CA ASN A 5 -30.90 17.39 -38.15
C ASN A 5 -31.35 16.07 -37.51
N SER A 6 -30.44 15.12 -37.33
CA SER A 6 -30.66 13.92 -36.50
C SER A 6 -29.47 13.64 -35.57
N SER A 7 -28.94 14.67 -34.92
CA SER A 7 -27.91 14.49 -33.88
C SER A 7 -28.16 15.31 -32.60
N ARG A 8 -29.15 16.21 -32.60
CA ARG A 8 -29.46 17.06 -31.43
C ARG A 8 -30.35 16.37 -30.39
N SER A 9 -31.16 15.38 -30.78
CA SER A 9 -32.16 14.78 -29.89
C SER A 9 -31.61 13.76 -28.88
N LYS A 10 -30.47 13.12 -29.17
CA LYS A 10 -29.89 12.10 -28.26
C LYS A 10 -29.02 12.70 -27.16
N VAL A 11 -28.35 13.82 -27.44
CA VAL A 11 -27.49 14.52 -26.45
C VAL A 11 -28.32 15.22 -25.37
N VAL A 12 -29.50 15.76 -25.73
CA VAL A 12 -30.38 16.44 -24.76
C VAL A 12 -30.98 15.47 -23.73
N ILE A 13 -31.25 14.22 -24.11
CA ILE A 13 -31.85 13.22 -23.20
C ILE A 13 -30.87 12.78 -22.11
N VAL A 14 -29.56 12.66 -22.43
CA VAL A 14 -28.54 12.27 -21.45
C VAL A 14 -28.28 13.38 -20.42
N VAL A 15 -28.34 14.65 -20.83
CA VAL A 15 -28.13 15.79 -19.90
C VAL A 15 -29.33 15.96 -18.95
N VAL A 16 -30.57 15.75 -19.41
CA VAL A 16 -31.77 15.83 -18.54
C VAL A 16 -31.79 14.71 -17.49
N ALA A 17 -31.31 13.50 -17.84
CA ALA A 17 -31.23 12.40 -16.89
C ALA A 17 -30.20 12.63 -15.76
N LEU A 18 -29.07 13.30 -16.04
CA LEU A 18 -28.06 13.62 -15.02
C LEU A 18 -28.50 14.73 -14.06
N VAL A 19 -29.27 15.73 -14.53
CA VAL A 19 -29.81 16.79 -13.65
C VAL A 19 -30.93 16.25 -12.74
N ALA A 20 -31.72 15.29 -13.21
CA ALA A 20 -32.78 14.68 -12.38
C ALA A 20 -32.22 13.81 -11.22
N VAL A 21 -31.08 13.14 -11.42
CA VAL A 21 -30.43 12.34 -10.36
C VAL A 21 -29.72 13.22 -9.33
N LEU A 22 -29.17 14.37 -9.74
CA LEU A 22 -28.56 15.34 -8.80
C LEU A 22 -29.61 16.12 -7.98
N GLY A 23 -30.82 16.33 -8.51
CA GLY A 23 -31.93 16.93 -7.76
C GLY A 23 -32.62 15.99 -6.75
N ALA A 24 -32.55 14.68 -6.96
CA ALA A 24 -33.20 13.69 -6.07
C ALA A 24 -32.41 13.39 -4.79
N ILE A 25 -31.12 13.74 -4.72
CA ILE A 25 -30.27 13.50 -3.54
C ILE A 25 -30.49 14.55 -2.45
N TRP A 26 -31.10 15.70 -2.76
CA TRP A 26 -31.47 16.73 -1.77
C TRP A 26 -32.80 16.49 -1.04
N ILE A 27 -33.58 15.47 -1.44
CA ILE A 27 -34.88 15.15 -0.83
C ILE A 27 -34.75 14.10 0.29
N PHE A 28 -33.60 13.45 0.44
CA PHE A 28 -33.38 12.36 1.40
C PHE A 28 -32.39 12.67 2.54
N PHE A 29 -31.97 13.93 2.71
CA PHE A 29 -31.24 14.38 3.91
C PHE A 29 -32.18 15.11 4.87
N PRO A 30 -32.63 14.48 5.98
CA PRO A 30 -33.30 15.20 7.05
C PRO A 30 -32.31 16.11 7.80
N ASP A 31 -32.70 17.38 7.96
CA ASP A 31 -31.97 18.39 8.72
C ASP A 31 -31.78 17.99 10.20
N PRO A 32 -30.62 18.29 10.80
CA PRO A 32 -30.33 18.00 12.19
C PRO A 32 -31.01 19.03 13.11
N ALA A 33 -31.37 18.57 14.30
CA ALA A 33 -31.86 19.33 15.46
C ALA A 33 -33.38 19.59 15.52
N LYS A 34 -34.07 18.74 16.30
CA LYS A 34 -34.92 19.15 17.44
C LYS A 34 -35.09 17.96 18.40
N ASP A 35 -34.30 17.94 19.47
CA ASP A 35 -34.70 17.32 20.74
C ASP A 35 -34.02 18.09 21.88
N ALA A 36 -34.71 19.14 22.31
CA ALA A 36 -34.44 19.82 23.57
C ALA A 36 -35.37 19.22 24.63
N GLY A 37 -34.81 18.66 25.71
CA GLY A 37 -35.61 18.34 26.89
C GLY A 37 -35.07 17.27 27.82
N GLY A 38 -33.93 17.50 28.47
CA GLY A 38 -33.43 16.63 29.55
C GLY A 38 -32.62 17.43 30.57
N LYS A 39 -33.26 17.83 31.66
CA LYS A 39 -32.79 18.75 32.70
C LYS A 39 -31.76 18.11 33.64
N ASN A 40 -30.65 18.84 33.84
CA ASN A 40 -29.54 18.60 34.78
C ASN A 40 -29.94 18.23 36.22
N ARG A 41 -29.27 17.20 36.77
CA ARG A 41 -28.83 17.01 38.17
C ARG A 41 -27.71 15.94 38.11
N GLY A 42 -26.51 16.07 38.64
CA GLY A 42 -25.82 17.06 39.47
C GLY A 42 -24.42 16.48 39.73
N ASP A 43 -23.45 17.37 39.94
CA ASP A 43 -22.14 17.17 40.57
C ASP A 43 -21.46 15.78 40.56
N ALA A 44 -20.38 15.71 39.78
CA ALA A 44 -19.10 15.22 40.28
C ALA A 44 -17.97 15.79 39.41
N THR A 45 -17.45 16.95 39.81
CA THR A 45 -16.14 17.43 39.39
C THR A 45 -15.07 16.42 39.82
N ALA A 46 -14.48 15.72 38.86
CA ALA A 46 -13.18 15.07 39.02
C ALA A 46 -12.31 15.47 37.84
N ASP A 47 -11.66 16.63 38.02
CA ASP A 47 -10.60 17.15 37.18
C ASP A 47 -9.36 16.26 37.36
N SER A 48 -9.31 15.13 36.65
CA SER A 48 -8.16 14.24 36.62
C SER A 48 -7.37 14.46 35.34
N LYS A 49 -6.69 15.60 35.26
CA LYS A 49 -5.59 15.78 34.31
C LYS A 49 -4.38 14.98 34.79
N GLY A 50 -4.46 13.66 34.62
CA GLY A 50 -3.34 12.77 34.88
C GLY A 50 -2.19 13.13 33.94
N THR A 51 -1.08 13.58 34.51
CA THR A 51 0.19 13.68 33.78
C THR A 51 0.60 12.25 33.41
N GLN A 52 0.26 11.81 32.20
CA GLN A 52 0.81 10.58 31.65
C GLN A 52 2.32 10.80 31.51
N LEU A 53 3.09 10.15 32.38
CA LEU A 53 4.53 10.00 32.20
C LEU A 53 4.76 9.38 30.82
N PRO A 54 5.71 9.89 30.01
CA PRO A 54 6.07 9.20 28.77
C PRO A 54 6.43 7.76 29.13
N PRO A 55 5.96 6.75 28.35
CA PRO A 55 6.38 5.39 28.60
C PRO A 55 7.92 5.35 28.57
N PRO A 56 8.56 4.62 29.50
CA PRO A 56 10.01 4.46 29.45
C PRO A 56 10.40 3.94 28.06
N PRO A 57 11.49 4.43 27.46
CA PRO A 57 11.96 3.89 26.19
C PRO A 57 12.18 2.39 26.39
N ALA A 58 11.38 1.57 25.70
CA ALA A 58 11.60 0.13 25.70
C ALA A 58 13.02 -0.13 25.17
N PRO A 59 13.74 -1.14 25.70
CA PRO A 59 15.01 -1.53 25.12
C PRO A 59 14.75 -1.98 23.68
N SER A 60 15.17 -1.15 22.72
CA SER A 60 15.12 -1.48 21.30
C SER A 60 16.11 -2.61 21.04
N VAL A 61 15.64 -3.84 20.83
CA VAL A 61 16.49 -4.95 20.36
C VAL A 61 17.17 -4.48 19.07
N PRO A 62 18.51 -4.46 19.00
CA PRO A 62 19.21 -4.04 17.79
C PRO A 62 18.82 -4.93 16.61
N ILE A 63 18.60 -4.32 15.45
CA ILE A 63 18.41 -5.07 14.21
C ILE A 63 19.77 -5.56 13.73
N GLU A 64 19.91 -6.87 13.55
CA GLU A 64 21.10 -7.50 13.00
C GLU A 64 20.99 -7.61 11.47
N LEU A 65 22.07 -7.31 10.75
CA LEU A 65 22.10 -7.46 9.30
C LEU A 65 22.46 -8.92 8.96
N HIS A 66 21.64 -9.58 8.16
CA HIS A 66 21.89 -10.95 7.72
C HIS A 66 23.19 -11.04 6.91
N GLY A 67 23.94 -12.14 7.04
CA GLY A 67 25.24 -12.31 6.37
C GLY A 67 25.16 -12.20 4.84
N ALA A 68 24.04 -12.62 4.25
CA ALA A 68 23.79 -12.52 2.80
C ALA A 68 23.15 -11.18 2.36
N ALA A 69 22.95 -10.21 3.26
CA ALA A 69 22.13 -9.03 2.95
C ALA A 69 22.69 -8.17 1.80
N ASN A 70 24.01 -8.07 1.68
CA ASN A 70 24.64 -7.34 0.56
C ASN A 70 24.44 -8.08 -0.77
N GLU A 71 24.56 -9.41 -0.77
CA GLU A 71 24.32 -10.23 -1.97
C GLU A 71 22.85 -10.15 -2.41
N LEU A 72 21.92 -10.22 -1.45
CA LEU A 72 20.49 -10.04 -1.71
C LEU A 72 20.17 -8.63 -2.22
N SER A 73 20.83 -7.60 -1.68
CA SER A 73 20.72 -6.22 -2.17
C SER A 73 21.23 -6.11 -3.61
N ASP A 74 22.32 -6.78 -3.97
CA ASP A 74 22.84 -6.77 -5.32
C ASP A 74 21.86 -7.43 -6.30
N LEU A 75 21.20 -8.52 -5.91
CA LEU A 75 20.19 -9.18 -6.76
C LEU A 75 19.01 -8.26 -7.14
N VAL A 76 18.68 -7.28 -6.29
CA VAL A 76 17.56 -6.36 -6.52
C VAL A 76 17.99 -4.97 -6.96
N ALA A 77 19.26 -4.57 -6.77
CA ALA A 77 19.70 -3.18 -6.98
C ALA A 77 20.96 -3.02 -7.86
N LYS A 78 21.66 -4.11 -8.21
CA LYS A 78 22.89 -4.00 -9.01
C LYS A 78 22.60 -3.41 -10.39
N ALA A 79 23.51 -2.53 -10.83
CA ALA A 79 23.45 -1.94 -12.16
C ALA A 79 23.77 -3.00 -13.24
N GLY A 80 23.05 -2.93 -14.36
CA GLY A 80 23.26 -3.82 -15.51
C GLY A 80 22.53 -5.16 -15.46
N LEU A 81 21.76 -5.44 -14.40
CA LEU A 81 20.79 -6.53 -14.40
C LEU A 81 19.64 -6.22 -15.36
N THR A 82 19.13 -7.22 -16.06
CA THR A 82 17.88 -7.07 -16.81
C THR A 82 16.68 -7.00 -15.85
N PRO A 83 15.55 -6.43 -16.28
CA PRO A 83 14.33 -6.44 -15.46
C PRO A 83 13.87 -7.84 -15.04
N GLU A 84 14.06 -8.84 -15.90
CA GLU A 84 13.75 -10.24 -15.61
C GLU A 84 14.67 -10.79 -14.52
N GLU A 85 15.98 -10.53 -14.60
CA GLU A 85 16.94 -10.92 -13.56
C GLU A 85 16.61 -10.26 -12.23
N ARG A 86 16.20 -8.98 -12.25
CA ARG A 86 15.86 -8.23 -11.05
C ARG A 86 14.61 -8.78 -10.36
N ILE A 87 13.53 -9.07 -11.10
CA ILE A 87 12.32 -9.65 -10.49
C ILE A 87 12.59 -11.07 -9.97
N GLN A 88 13.47 -11.85 -10.61
CA GLN A 88 13.94 -13.12 -10.03
C GLN A 88 14.73 -12.90 -8.73
N GLY A 89 15.54 -11.84 -8.66
CA GLY A 89 16.21 -11.39 -7.44
C GLY A 89 15.23 -11.08 -6.29
N VAL A 90 14.11 -10.43 -6.60
CA VAL A 90 13.02 -10.21 -5.62
C VAL A 90 12.43 -11.55 -5.17
N GLY A 91 12.23 -12.50 -6.08
CA GLY A 91 11.81 -13.86 -5.74
C GLY A 91 12.77 -14.57 -4.78
N GLN A 92 14.08 -14.46 -5.03
CA GLN A 92 15.12 -15.05 -4.16
C GLN A 92 15.16 -14.38 -2.77
N LEU A 93 14.93 -13.07 -2.72
CA LEU A 93 14.81 -12.31 -1.47
C LEU A 93 13.62 -12.82 -0.63
N LEU A 94 12.44 -12.94 -1.25
CA LEU A 94 11.25 -13.48 -0.59
C LEU A 94 11.43 -14.95 -0.18
N TYR A 95 12.09 -15.75 -1.01
CA TYR A 95 12.46 -17.13 -0.66
C TYR A 95 13.31 -17.19 0.59
N THR A 96 14.33 -16.33 0.67
CA THR A 96 15.24 -16.27 1.84
C THR A 96 14.47 -15.86 3.09
N TYR A 97 13.55 -14.89 2.97
CA TYR A 97 12.63 -14.55 4.05
C TYR A 97 11.80 -15.77 4.48
N ARG A 98 11.19 -16.52 3.56
CA ARG A 98 10.42 -17.73 3.91
C ARG A 98 11.26 -18.77 4.67
N GLN A 99 12.52 -18.98 4.28
CA GLN A 99 13.41 -19.92 4.98
C GLN A 99 13.70 -19.46 6.41
N GLY A 100 13.88 -18.15 6.61
CA GLY A 100 14.12 -17.56 7.92
C GLY A 100 12.87 -17.52 8.80
N PHE A 101 11.71 -17.21 8.25
CA PHE A 101 10.53 -16.77 9.02
C PHE A 101 9.32 -17.69 8.88
N GLY A 102 9.39 -18.73 8.05
CA GLY A 102 8.33 -19.74 7.89
C GLY A 102 7.21 -19.35 6.92
N GLY A 103 7.21 -18.13 6.41
CA GLY A 103 6.24 -17.63 5.44
C GLY A 103 6.68 -16.32 4.79
N ASN A 104 5.89 -15.83 3.84
CA ASN A 104 6.12 -14.55 3.18
C ASN A 104 5.91 -13.39 4.16
N PRO A 105 6.59 -12.26 3.96
CA PRO A 105 6.25 -11.04 4.68
C PRO A 105 4.80 -10.65 4.34
N PRO A 106 3.95 -10.32 5.33
CA PRO A 106 2.57 -9.91 5.07
C PRO A 106 2.49 -8.43 4.66
N GLY A 107 1.35 -8.05 4.08
CA GLY A 107 0.99 -6.64 3.85
C GLY A 107 1.28 -6.13 2.45
N LEU A 108 1.32 -4.81 2.33
CA LEU A 108 1.63 -4.09 1.09
C LEU A 108 3.14 -3.91 0.94
N ASN A 109 3.58 -3.21 -0.11
CA ASN A 109 5.00 -3.04 -0.42
C ASN A 109 5.81 -2.46 0.76
N GLU A 110 5.29 -1.42 1.41
CA GLU A 110 5.92 -0.76 2.56
C GLU A 110 6.05 -1.69 3.76
N ASP A 111 5.03 -2.54 4.00
CA ASP A 111 5.05 -3.55 5.06
C ASP A 111 6.09 -4.63 4.77
N VAL A 112 6.15 -5.08 3.51
CA VAL A 112 7.14 -6.03 3.02
C VAL A 112 8.55 -5.47 3.21
N VAL A 113 8.81 -4.23 2.79
CA VAL A 113 10.11 -3.57 2.98
C VAL A 113 10.44 -3.42 4.46
N THR A 114 9.47 -3.01 5.28
CA THR A 114 9.65 -2.85 6.73
C THR A 114 10.08 -4.18 7.37
N ALA A 115 9.47 -5.29 6.99
CA ALA A 115 9.86 -6.62 7.41
C ALA A 115 11.26 -7.00 6.90
N LEU A 116 11.59 -6.71 5.64
CA LEU A 116 12.91 -6.97 5.04
C LEU A 116 14.04 -6.14 5.68
N LEU A 117 13.72 -4.96 6.21
CA LEU A 117 14.65 -4.09 6.95
C LEU A 117 14.79 -4.47 8.44
N GLY A 118 14.19 -5.58 8.86
CA GLY A 118 14.41 -6.16 10.18
C GLY A 118 13.34 -5.85 11.22
N VAL A 119 12.24 -5.17 10.84
CA VAL A 119 11.06 -5.05 11.71
C VAL A 119 10.24 -6.33 11.58
N ASN A 120 10.81 -7.42 12.07
CA ASN A 120 10.27 -8.77 12.04
C ASN A 120 10.59 -9.50 13.35
N GLU A 121 10.01 -10.67 13.55
CA GLU A 121 10.10 -11.44 14.81
C GLU A 121 11.53 -11.83 15.21
N LYS A 122 12.48 -11.83 14.26
CA LYS A 122 13.89 -12.19 14.50
C LYS A 122 14.83 -10.99 14.54
N HIS A 123 14.31 -9.77 14.43
CA HIS A 123 15.11 -8.54 14.37
C HIS A 123 16.26 -8.63 13.35
N THR A 124 16.05 -9.33 12.23
CA THR A 124 17.09 -9.61 11.24
C THR A 124 16.75 -8.95 9.91
N ALA A 125 17.59 -8.04 9.44
CA ALA A 125 17.42 -7.37 8.14
C ALA A 125 18.02 -8.21 7.01
N LEU A 126 17.24 -8.50 5.97
CA LEU A 126 17.68 -9.14 4.73
C LEU A 126 18.14 -8.13 3.67
N LEU A 127 17.78 -6.87 3.81
CA LEU A 127 18.29 -5.77 3.00
C LEU A 127 18.94 -4.71 3.90
N PRO A 128 20.04 -4.08 3.46
CA PRO A 128 20.54 -2.88 4.11
C PRO A 128 19.57 -1.71 3.88
N LYS A 129 19.48 -0.79 4.84
CA LYS A 129 18.68 0.46 4.69
C LYS A 129 19.14 1.33 3.52
N THR A 130 20.37 1.12 3.04
CA THR A 130 20.98 1.82 1.91
C THR A 130 20.77 1.11 0.57
N CYS A 131 19.93 0.06 0.51
CA CYS A 131 19.61 -0.63 -0.73
C CYS A 131 19.01 0.36 -1.75
N ALA A 132 19.63 0.48 -2.93
CA ALA A 132 19.23 1.49 -3.93
C ALA A 132 17.87 1.21 -4.58
N ALA A 133 17.36 -0.02 -4.47
CA ALA A 133 16.02 -0.39 -4.89
C ALA A 133 14.93 0.04 -3.91
N ILE A 134 15.29 0.57 -2.73
CA ILE A 134 14.33 1.14 -1.77
C ILE A 134 14.22 2.65 -2.00
N ARG A 135 13.02 3.13 -2.31
CA ARG A 135 12.69 4.56 -2.44
C ARG A 135 11.43 4.86 -1.66
N ASP A 136 11.48 5.87 -0.80
CA ASP A 136 10.35 6.28 0.04
C ASP A 136 9.72 5.14 0.86
N GLY A 137 10.54 4.17 1.29
CA GLY A 137 10.11 3.01 2.06
C GLY A 137 9.50 1.88 1.23
N GLN A 138 9.48 2.01 -0.09
CA GLN A 138 8.98 1.01 -1.02
C GLN A 138 10.11 0.37 -1.83
N LEU A 139 9.98 -0.92 -2.16
CA LEU A 139 10.83 -1.61 -3.12
C LEU A 139 10.31 -1.30 -4.52
N VAL A 140 11.14 -0.64 -5.33
CA VAL A 140 10.78 -0.21 -6.68
C VAL A 140 11.44 -1.08 -7.75
N ASP A 141 10.77 -1.19 -8.89
CA ASP A 141 11.32 -1.81 -10.10
C ASP A 141 12.31 -0.91 -10.85
N ASP A 142 12.81 -1.38 -12.00
CA ASP A 142 13.76 -0.66 -12.84
C ASP A 142 13.26 0.71 -13.32
N TRP A 143 11.94 0.87 -13.43
CA TRP A 143 11.32 2.11 -13.89
C TRP A 143 10.95 3.04 -12.73
N GLY A 144 11.18 2.60 -11.50
CA GLY A 144 10.91 3.35 -10.27
C GLY A 144 9.49 3.20 -9.75
N THR A 145 8.72 2.26 -10.29
CA THR A 145 7.37 1.96 -9.82
C THR A 145 7.46 0.94 -8.68
N PRO A 146 6.72 1.12 -7.57
CA PRO A 146 6.70 0.12 -6.51
C PRO A 146 6.21 -1.24 -7.02
N TYR A 147 6.92 -2.30 -6.67
CA TYR A 147 6.44 -3.66 -6.93
C TYR A 147 5.06 -3.86 -6.27
N TRP A 148 4.16 -4.54 -6.96
CA TRP A 148 2.92 -5.01 -6.36
C TRP A 148 3.13 -6.41 -5.78
N PHE A 149 2.83 -6.57 -4.50
CA PHE A 149 2.90 -7.85 -3.79
C PHE A 149 1.49 -8.32 -3.46
N HIS A 150 1.20 -9.57 -3.79
CA HIS A 150 -0.05 -10.22 -3.43
C HIS A 150 0.19 -11.61 -2.86
N ALA A 151 0.02 -11.73 -1.54
CA ALA A 151 0.14 -13.00 -0.85
C ALA A 151 -1.07 -13.88 -1.18
N ILE A 152 -0.87 -14.88 -2.05
CA ILE A 152 -1.85 -15.92 -2.36
C ILE A 152 -1.99 -16.87 -1.17
N SER A 153 -0.87 -17.18 -0.50
CA SER A 153 -0.82 -17.95 0.73
C SER A 153 0.36 -17.52 1.59
N SER A 154 0.55 -18.16 2.76
CA SER A 154 1.75 -17.92 3.56
C SER A 154 3.05 -18.28 2.85
N LYS A 155 3.02 -19.08 1.78
CA LYS A 155 4.23 -19.54 1.06
C LYS A 155 4.29 -19.12 -0.40
N GLN A 156 3.20 -18.63 -0.97
CA GLN A 156 3.10 -18.20 -2.36
C GLN A 156 2.71 -16.73 -2.41
N MET A 157 3.43 -15.95 -3.21
CA MET A 157 3.21 -14.52 -3.36
C MET A 157 3.46 -14.15 -4.81
N GLU A 158 2.45 -13.55 -5.43
CA GLU A 158 2.61 -12.90 -6.71
C GLU A 158 3.40 -11.61 -6.50
N VAL A 159 4.40 -11.40 -7.34
CA VAL A 159 5.19 -10.18 -7.45
C VAL A 159 5.02 -9.65 -8.86
N ARG A 160 4.71 -8.36 -8.99
CA ARG A 160 4.48 -7.71 -10.27
C ARG A 160 5.24 -6.39 -10.35
N SER A 161 6.04 -6.23 -11.39
CA SER A 161 6.57 -4.94 -11.84
C SER A 161 5.60 -4.33 -12.85
N ALA A 162 5.42 -3.02 -12.80
CA ALA A 162 4.54 -2.29 -13.71
C ALA A 162 5.19 -2.01 -15.08
N GLY A 163 6.38 -2.54 -15.33
CA GLY A 163 7.04 -2.38 -16.62
C GLY A 163 7.42 -0.94 -16.99
N PRO A 164 7.93 -0.76 -18.22
CA PRO A 164 8.19 0.54 -18.82
C PRO A 164 7.04 1.54 -18.82
N ASP A 165 5.80 1.09 -18.99
CA ASP A 165 4.63 1.98 -19.03
C ASP A 165 4.22 2.52 -17.64
N ARG A 166 4.67 1.85 -16.56
CA ARG A 166 4.44 2.19 -15.15
C ARG A 166 2.98 2.09 -14.72
N GLU A 167 2.16 1.36 -15.47
CA GLU A 167 0.77 1.09 -15.14
C GLU A 167 0.61 -0.40 -14.81
N LEU A 168 0.11 -0.71 -13.61
CA LEU A 168 -0.12 -2.10 -13.24
C LEU A 168 -1.27 -2.72 -14.04
N PHE A 169 -1.16 -4.02 -14.27
CA PHE A 169 -2.12 -4.88 -14.96
C PHE A 169 -2.24 -4.60 -16.45
N THR A 170 -1.12 -4.21 -17.07
CA THR A 170 -0.99 -4.11 -18.53
C THR A 170 -0.22 -5.32 -19.09
N PRO A 171 -0.18 -5.50 -20.42
CA PRO A 171 0.59 -6.57 -21.04
C PRO A 171 2.13 -6.46 -20.89
N ASP A 172 2.64 -5.30 -20.44
CA ASP A 172 4.06 -5.00 -20.29
C ASP A 172 4.61 -5.40 -18.91
N ASP A 173 3.72 -5.71 -17.97
CA ASP A 173 4.07 -6.16 -16.63
C ASP A 173 4.97 -7.41 -16.64
N LEU A 174 5.93 -7.42 -15.72
CA LEU A 174 6.70 -8.61 -15.38
C LEU A 174 6.12 -9.24 -14.11
N THR A 175 5.83 -10.53 -14.14
CA THR A 175 5.20 -11.25 -13.02
C THR A 175 6.02 -12.45 -12.58
N LEU A 176 5.97 -12.76 -11.28
CA LEU A 176 6.57 -13.93 -10.64
C LEU A 176 5.61 -14.47 -9.57
N GLU A 177 5.47 -15.79 -9.43
CA GLU A 177 4.61 -16.46 -8.41
C GLU A 177 5.35 -17.57 -7.63
#